data_AF-A0A2N3J5R8-F1
#
_entry.id   AF-A0A2N3J5R8-F1
#
_cell.length_a   1.000
_cell.length_b   1.000
_cell.length_c   1.000
_cell.angle_alpha   90.00
_cell.angle_beta   90.00
_cell.angle_gamma   90.00
#
_symmetry.space_group_name_H-M   'P 1'
#
loop_
_entity.id
_entity.type
_entity.pdbx_description
1 polymer ?
#
loop_
_entity_poly.entity_id
_entity_poly.type
_entity_poly.pdbx_seq_one_letter_code
_entity_poly.pdbx_strand_id
1 'polypeptide(L)' 'MNYLGKVHLTALDILIELRGWLADNVEMQAAPAIVAHLPNGYLLTQADCIEAIDALLHQLRH' A
#
# COMPACT_ATOMS: atom_id res chain seq x y z
N MET A 1 17.17 -29.80 2.20
CA MET A 1 16.61 -28.50 1.80
C MET A 1 15.28 -28.34 2.52
N ASN A 2 15.26 -27.59 3.61
CA ASN A 2 14.02 -27.27 4.32
C ASN A 2 13.27 -26.23 3.48
N TYR A 3 12.08 -26.58 3.01
CA TYR A 3 11.13 -25.59 2.53
C TYR A 3 10.79 -24.70 3.74
N LEU A 4 11.35 -23.49 3.74
CA LEU A 4 11.05 -22.44 4.72
C LEU A 4 9.53 -22.42 4.93
N GLY A 5 9.11 -22.66 6.17
CA GLY A 5 7.71 -22.74 6.54
C GLY A 5 6.97 -21.53 6.00
N LYS A 6 5.74 -21.73 5.52
CA LYS A 6 4.85 -20.65 5.08
C LYS A 6 4.83 -19.58 6.17
N VAL A 7 5.57 -18.48 5.97
CA VAL A 7 5.49 -17.32 6.84
C VAL A 7 4.07 -16.83 6.65
N HIS A 8 3.21 -17.05 7.63
CA HIS A 8 1.87 -16.52 7.62
C HIS A 8 2.02 -15.00 7.78
N LEU A 9 2.07 -14.30 6.64
CA LEU A 9 2.03 -12.85 6.62
C LEU A 9 0.73 -12.42 7.29
N THR A 10 0.85 -11.65 8.36
CA THR A 10 -0.30 -11.02 8.97
C THR A 10 -0.83 -9.93 8.03
N ALA A 11 -2.09 -9.53 8.19
CA ALA A 11 -2.61 -8.37 7.46
C ALA A 11 -1.74 -7.12 7.69
N LEU A 12 -1.15 -6.98 8.88
CA LEU A 12 -0.24 -5.90 9.21
C LEU A 12 1.05 -5.96 8.37
N ASP A 13 1.67 -7.13 8.24
CA ASP A 13 2.89 -7.31 7.44
C ASP A 13 2.63 -6.97 5.96
N ILE A 14 1.50 -7.42 5.42
CA ILE A 14 1.10 -7.14 4.03
C ILE A 14 0.91 -5.64 3.80
N LEU A 15 0.25 -4.95 4.73
CA LEU A 15 0.01 -3.51 4.61
C LEU A 15 1.31 -2.71 4.71
N ILE A 16 2.25 -3.13 5.55
CA ILE A 16 3.57 -2.48 5.66
C ILE A 16 4.36 -2.63 4.35
N GLU A 17 4.43 -3.85 3.80
CA GLU A 17 5.12 -4.11 2.54
C GLU A 17 4.48 -3.35 1.37
N LEU A 18 3.14 -3.37 1.27
CA LEU A 18 2.42 -2.65 0.23
C LEU A 18 2.64 -1.14 0.31
N ARG A 19 2.66 -0.56 1.52
CA ARG A 19 2.96 0.85 1.75
C ARG A 19 4.36 1.21 1.25
N GLY A 20 5.36 0.41 1.62
CA GLY A 20 6.75 0.61 1.21
C GLY A 20 6.89 0.59 -0.30
N TRP A 21 6.32 -0.45 -0.93
CA TRP A 21 6.31 -0.57 -2.39
C TRP A 21 5.65 0.63 -3.07
N LEU A 22 4.50 1.12 -2.59
CA LEU A 22 3.84 2.30 -3.17
C LEU A 22 4.69 3.57 -3.04
N ALA A 23 5.35 3.78 -1.89
CA ALA A 23 6.23 4.92 -1.68
C ALA A 23 7.42 4.91 -2.64
N ASP A 24 8.08 3.76 -2.78
CA ASP A 24 9.20 3.60 -3.72
C ASP A 24 8.75 3.85 -5.17
N ASN A 25 7.56 3.37 -5.56
CA ASN A 25 7.01 3.62 -6.89
C ASN A 25 6.66 5.08 -7.14
N VAL A 26 6.25 5.82 -6.11
CA VAL A 26 6.00 7.27 -6.21
C VAL A 26 7.33 8.01 -6.39
N GLU A 27 8.38 7.64 -5.65
CA GLU A 27 9.71 8.25 -5.78
C GLU A 27 10.37 7.97 -7.14
N MET A 28 10.12 6.80 -7.73
CA MET A 28 10.63 6.43 -9.05
C MET A 28 9.89 7.13 -10.21
N GLN A 29 8.71 7.70 -9.95
CA GLN A 29 7.91 8.37 -10.98
C GLN A 29 7.96 9.90 -10.85
N ALA A 30 7.76 10.60 -11.95
CA ALA A 30 7.72 12.08 -11.94
C ALA A 30 6.46 12.63 -11.23
N ALA A 31 5.41 11.80 -11.09
CA ALA A 31 4.19 12.09 -10.36
C ALA A 31 3.52 10.77 -9.91
N PRO A 32 2.69 10.77 -8.85
CA PRO A 32 1.93 9.59 -8.45
C PRO A 32 1.05 9.05 -9.58
N ALA A 33 1.11 7.75 -9.85
CA ALA A 33 0.27 7.14 -10.87
C ALA A 33 -1.20 7.14 -10.45
N ILE A 34 -2.09 7.25 -11.44
CA ILE A 34 -3.51 6.99 -11.26
C ILE A 34 -3.71 5.48 -11.10
N VAL A 35 -4.29 5.09 -9.97
CA VAL A 35 -4.65 3.71 -9.64
C VAL A 35 -6.08 3.40 -10.10
N ALA A 36 -7.02 4.34 -9.97
CA ALA A 36 -8.40 4.16 -10.41
C ALA A 36 -9.12 5.47 -10.74
N HIS A 37 -10.09 5.39 -11.64
CA HIS A 37 -11.05 6.47 -11.91
C HIS A 37 -12.32 6.20 -11.11
N LEU A 38 -12.64 7.06 -10.14
CA LEU A 38 -13.85 6.91 -9.34
C LEU A 38 -15.06 7.53 -10.05
N PRO A 39 -16.30 7.02 -9.81
CA PRO A 39 -17.51 7.51 -10.47
C PRO A 39 -17.84 8.99 -10.20
N ASN A 40 -17.28 9.57 -9.13
CA ASN A 40 -17.43 10.99 -8.78
C ASN A 40 -16.45 11.91 -9.55
N GLY A 41 -15.67 11.37 -10.47
CA GLY A 41 -14.64 12.10 -11.22
C GLY A 41 -13.31 12.25 -10.46
N TYR A 42 -13.19 11.71 -9.25
CA TYR A 42 -11.94 11.68 -8.52
C TYR A 42 -10.98 10.66 -9.13
N LEU A 43 -9.71 11.05 -9.28
CA LEU A 43 -8.64 10.16 -9.70
C LEU A 43 -7.94 9.66 -8.45
N LEU A 44 -8.15 8.37 -8.13
CA LEU A 44 -7.44 7.74 -7.03
C LEU A 44 -5.99 7.54 -7.46
N THR A 45 -5.06 8.15 -6.75
CA THR A 45 -3.62 8.09 -7.00
C THR A 45 -2.92 7.11 -6.06
N GLN A 46 -1.66 6.77 -6.37
CA GLN A 46 -0.81 6.02 -5.45
C GLN A 46 -0.63 6.73 -4.09
N ALA A 47 -0.60 8.07 -4.07
CA ALA A 47 -0.50 8.84 -2.84
C ALA A 47 -1.75 8.67 -1.95
N ASP A 48 -2.94 8.67 -2.55
CA ASP A 48 -4.19 8.39 -1.82
C ASP A 48 -4.20 6.98 -1.23
N CYS A 49 -3.66 6.00 -1.97
CA CYS A 49 -3.54 4.63 -1.45
C CYS A 49 -2.56 4.54 -0.27
N ILE A 50 -1.45 5.29 -0.30
CA ILE A 50 -0.50 5.35 0.83
C ILE A 50 -1.21 5.93 2.07
N GLU A 51 -1.96 7.02 1.92
CA GLU A 51 -2.69 7.65 3.02
C GLU A 51 -3.75 6.70 3.62
N ALA A 52 -4.50 5.99 2.78
CA ALA A 52 -5.46 5.00 3.23
C ALA A 52 -4.80 3.84 3.99
N ILE A 53 -3.63 3.37 3.52
CA ILE A 53 -2.86 2.33 4.22
C ILE A 53 -2.33 2.86 5.55
N ASP A 54 -1.85 4.10 5.62
CA ASP A 54 -1.41 4.72 6.87
C ASP A 54 -2.53 4.80 7.90
N ALA A 55 -3.74 5.19 7.50
CA ALA A 55 -4.91 5.19 8.35
C ALA A 55 -5.25 3.78 8.87
N LEU A 56 -5.21 2.77 8.01
CA LEU A 56 -5.45 1.37 8.38
C LEU A 56 -4.38 0.82 9.34
N LEU A 57 -3.10 1.13 9.09
CA LEU A 57 -2.00 0.73 9.97
C LEU A 57 -2.10 1.39 11.35
N HIS A 58 -2.55 2.66 11.40
CA HIS A 58 -2.84 3.34 12.66
C HIS A 58 -3.99 2.65 13.41
N GLN A 59 -5.09 2.32 12.73
CA GLN A 59 -6.22 1.61 13.33
C GLN A 59 -5.84 0.22 13.87
N LEU A 60 -4.98 -0.52 13.17
CA LEU A 60 -4.57 -1.87 13.58
C LEU A 60 -3.53 -1.88 14.73
N ARG A 61 -2.91 -0.73 15.02
CA ARG A 61 -1.98 -0.56 16.14
C ARG A 61 -2.67 -0.17 17.46
N HIS A 62 -3.96 0.18 17.41
CA HIS A 62 -4.79 0.58 18.56
C HIS A 62 -5.78 -0.51 18.96
#